data_AF-A0A7C7UFN9-F1
#
_entry.id   AF-A0A7C7UFN9-F1
#
_cell.length_a   1.000
_cell.length_b   1.000
_cell.length_c   1.000
_cell.angle_alpha   90.00
_cell.angle_beta   90.00
_cell.angle_gamma   90.00
#
_symmetry.space_group_name_H-M   'P 1'
#
loop_
_entity.id
_entity.type
_entity.pdbx_description
1 polymer ?
#
loop_
_entity_poly.entity_id
_entity_poly.type
_entity_poly.pdbx_seq_one_letter_code
_entity_poly.pdbx_strand_id
1 'polypeptide(L)'
;MRNVGAAESYLRRALEALLDLGRHILAKGFGLGVSEYKEIATRLGEQEVLSSEETQLLRVLAGYRNRPVHFYHEVGPDELYEVCAHHLVDLERIAEAYRRWLREHKEWLDETL
;
A
#
# COMPACT_ATOMS: atom_id res chain seq x y z
N MET A 1 -24.06 -11.75 -6.52
CA MET A 1 -22.75 -11.24 -7.01
C MET A 1 -22.58 -9.71 -6.87
N ARG A 2 -23.05 -9.07 -5.77
CA ARG A 2 -22.90 -7.60 -5.59
C ARG A 2 -21.71 -7.21 -4.70
N ASN A 3 -21.14 -8.15 -3.96
CA ASN A 3 -20.14 -7.87 -2.91
C ASN A 3 -18.69 -7.82 -3.44
N VAL A 4 -18.40 -8.51 -4.54
CA VAL A 4 -17.01 -8.72 -4.97
C VAL A 4 -16.43 -7.49 -5.68
N GLY A 5 -17.17 -6.86 -6.59
CA GLY A 5 -16.75 -5.60 -7.21
C GLY A 5 -16.61 -4.44 -6.19
N ALA A 6 -17.42 -4.47 -5.13
CA ALA A 6 -17.26 -3.53 -4.01
C ALA A 6 -15.95 -3.82 -3.24
N ALA A 7 -15.65 -5.08 -2.93
CA ALA A 7 -14.42 -5.47 -2.26
C ALA A 7 -13.16 -5.07 -3.06
N GLU A 8 -13.13 -5.31 -4.37
CA GLU A 8 -12.01 -4.88 -5.22
C GLU A 8 -11.85 -3.35 -5.22
N SER A 9 -12.96 -2.61 -5.29
CA SER A 9 -12.94 -1.15 -5.23
C SER A 9 -12.38 -0.64 -3.90
N TYR A 10 -12.79 -1.24 -2.77
CA TYR A 10 -12.26 -0.88 -1.46
C TYR A 10 -10.77 -1.21 -1.31
N LEU A 11 -10.31 -2.36 -1.83
CA LEU A 11 -8.89 -2.73 -1.83
C LEU A 11 -8.05 -1.74 -2.62
N ARG A 12 -8.50 -1.32 -3.81
CA ARG A 12 -7.80 -0.31 -4.61
C ARG A 12 -7.67 1.02 -3.85
N ARG A 13 -8.75 1.46 -3.21
CA ARG A 13 -8.77 2.70 -2.40
C ARG A 13 -7.84 2.61 -1.19
N ALA A 14 -7.81 1.46 -0.51
CA ALA A 14 -6.91 1.23 0.61
C ALA A 14 -5.43 1.27 0.17
N LEU A 15 -5.11 0.63 -0.98
CA LEU A 15 -3.77 0.72 -1.57
C LEU A 15 -3.38 2.15 -1.93
N GLU A 16 -4.29 2.91 -2.57
CA GLU A 16 -4.05 4.33 -2.88
C GLU A 16 -3.76 5.14 -1.62
N ALA A 17 -4.56 4.95 -0.55
CA ALA A 17 -4.32 5.62 0.73
C ALA A 17 -2.95 5.29 1.34
N LEU A 18 -2.48 4.04 1.24
CA LEU A 18 -1.15 3.66 1.72
C LEU A 18 -0.02 4.24 0.89
N LEU A 19 -0.20 4.37 -0.43
CA LEU A 19 0.78 5.00 -1.30
C LEU A 19 0.84 6.52 -1.07
N ASP A 20 -0.32 7.15 -0.86
CA ASP A 20 -0.40 8.58 -0.54
C ASP A 20 0.22 8.88 0.82
N LEU A 21 0.00 8.03 1.83
CA LEU A 21 0.67 8.13 3.12
C LEU A 21 2.18 7.95 2.98
N GLY A 22 2.63 6.95 2.22
CA GLY A 22 4.04 6.75 1.92
C GLY A 22 4.69 7.97 1.26
N ARG A 23 4.01 8.56 0.27
CA ARG A 23 4.44 9.82 -0.37
C ARG A 23 4.51 10.96 0.63
N HIS A 24 3.52 11.05 1.53
CA HIS A 24 3.49 12.09 2.56
C HIS A 24 4.68 11.96 3.52
N ILE A 25 4.98 10.73 3.98
CA ILE A 25 6.17 10.43 4.80
C ILE A 25 7.44 10.83 4.06
N LEU A 26 7.59 10.50 2.78
CA LEU A 26 8.77 10.89 1.99
C LEU A 26 8.92 12.42 1.87
N ALA A 27 7.82 13.11 1.57
CA ALA A 27 7.84 14.55 1.37
C ALA A 27 8.09 15.32 2.68
N LYS A 28 7.43 14.93 3.77
CA LYS A 28 7.56 15.57 5.08
C LYS A 28 8.80 15.10 5.82
N GLY A 29 8.93 13.78 5.98
CA GLY A 29 10.02 13.09 6.68
C GLY A 29 11.41 13.40 6.12
N PHE A 30 11.51 13.44 4.79
CA PHE A 30 12.80 13.36 4.11
C PHE A 30 12.99 14.44 3.03
N GLY A 31 11.98 15.29 2.78
CA GLY A 31 12.03 16.29 1.72
C GLY A 31 12.06 15.69 0.31
N LEU A 32 11.65 14.44 0.15
CA LEU A 32 11.71 13.70 -1.12
C LEU A 32 10.35 13.74 -1.83
N GLY A 33 10.29 14.43 -2.96
CA GLY A 33 9.12 14.44 -3.84
C GLY A 33 9.11 13.24 -4.78
N VAL A 34 8.09 12.38 -4.69
CA VAL A 34 7.95 11.18 -5.53
C VAL A 34 6.54 11.05 -6.05
N SER A 35 6.37 10.85 -7.35
CA SER A 35 5.04 10.72 -7.99
C SER A 35 4.70 9.28 -8.37
N GLU A 36 5.68 8.48 -8.79
CA GLU A 36 5.50 7.11 -9.26
C GLU A 36 5.35 6.12 -8.09
N TYR A 37 4.40 5.20 -8.20
CA TYR A 37 4.01 4.34 -7.07
C TYR A 37 5.07 3.31 -6.67
N LYS A 38 5.79 2.71 -7.62
CA LYS A 38 6.88 1.78 -7.30
C LYS A 38 8.10 2.51 -6.76
N GLU A 39 8.33 3.74 -7.21
CA GLU A 39 9.37 4.62 -6.69
C GLU A 39 9.08 4.99 -5.22
N ILE A 40 7.82 5.28 -4.85
CA ILE A 40 7.44 5.50 -3.44
C ILE A 40 7.90 4.34 -2.56
N ALA A 41 7.55 3.11 -2.95
CA ALA A 41 7.97 1.91 -2.21
C ALA A 41 9.50 1.82 -2.08
N THR A 42 10.21 2.04 -3.20
CA THR A 42 11.68 2.00 -3.23
C THR A 42 12.31 3.02 -2.29
N ARG A 43 11.86 4.27 -2.34
CA ARG A 43 12.37 5.35 -1.50
C ARG A 43 12.09 5.13 -0.02
N LEU A 44 10.91 4.60 0.31
CA LEU A 44 10.58 4.23 1.70
C LEU A 44 11.54 3.18 2.25
N GLY A 45 11.94 2.20 1.42
CA GLY A 45 12.96 1.23 1.79
C GLY A 45 14.35 1.84 1.94
N GLU A 46 14.76 2.74 1.04
CA GLU A 46 16.04 3.46 1.13
C GLU A 46 16.16 4.33 2.40
N GLN A 47 15.04 4.82 2.91
CA GLN A 47 14.97 5.60 4.15
C GLN A 47 14.66 4.75 5.39
N GLU A 48 14.72 3.42 5.27
CA GLU A 48 14.47 2.46 6.35
C GLU A 48 13.06 2.56 6.99
N VAL A 49 12.11 3.21 6.29
CA VAL A 49 10.70 3.25 6.69
C VAL A 49 10.06 1.87 6.55
N LEU A 50 10.49 1.12 5.54
CA LEU A 50 10.08 -0.25 5.27
C LEU A 50 11.31 -1.16 5.26
N SER A 51 11.15 -2.37 5.79
CA SER A 51 12.12 -3.46 5.58
C SER A 51 12.24 -3.83 4.10
N SER A 52 13.25 -4.62 3.75
CA SER A 52 13.43 -5.10 2.38
C SER A 52 12.23 -5.92 1.89
N GLU A 53 11.67 -6.76 2.75
CA GLU A 53 10.48 -7.57 2.47
C GLU A 53 9.24 -6.70 2.26
N GLU A 54 9.01 -5.70 3.13
CA GLU A 54 7.86 -4.79 3.03
C GLU A 54 7.96 -3.87 1.81
N THR A 55 9.18 -3.43 1.47
CA THR A 55 9.46 -2.66 0.26
C THR A 55 9.10 -3.46 -0.99
N GLN A 56 9.52 -4.73 -1.04
CA GLN A 56 9.19 -5.59 -2.16
C GLN A 56 7.69 -5.86 -2.24
N LEU A 57 7.03 -6.06 -1.11
CA LEU A 57 5.59 -6.23 -1.03
C LEU A 57 4.85 -5.01 -1.57
N LEU A 58 5.18 -3.80 -1.10
CA LEU A 58 4.54 -2.57 -1.55
C LEU A 58 4.81 -2.29 -3.05
N ARG A 59 6.00 -2.64 -3.56
CA ARG A 59 6.30 -2.57 -5.01
C ARG A 59 5.38 -3.49 -5.83
N VAL A 60 5.11 -4.69 -5.35
CA VAL A 60 4.19 -5.64 -6.00
C VAL A 60 2.77 -5.09 -5.96
N LEU A 61 2.30 -4.64 -4.80
CA LEU A 61 0.97 -4.05 -4.62
C LEU A 61 0.77 -2.81 -5.51
N ALA A 62 1.75 -1.91 -5.57
CA ALA A 62 1.75 -0.76 -6.49
C ALA A 62 1.61 -1.19 -7.96
N GLY A 63 2.17 -2.34 -8.34
CA GLY A 63 2.00 -2.95 -9.65
C GLY A 63 0.57 -3.45 -9.91
N TYR A 64 -0.12 -3.98 -8.91
CA TYR A 64 -1.51 -4.45 -9.02
C TYR A 64 -2.49 -3.33 -9.40
N ARG A 65 -2.23 -2.09 -8.96
CA ARG A 65 -3.03 -0.92 -9.36
C ARG A 65 -3.11 -0.75 -10.88
N ASN A 66 -2.06 -1.16 -11.60
CA ASN A 66 -1.99 -1.06 -13.06
C ASN A 66 -2.44 -2.34 -13.78
N ARG A 67 -2.91 -3.37 -13.06
CA ARG A 67 -3.44 -4.58 -13.68
C ARG A 67 -4.87 -4.33 -14.20
N PRO A 68 -5.18 -4.64 -15.47
CA PRO A 68 -6.52 -4.44 -16.01
C PRO A 68 -7.56 -5.26 -15.24
N VAL A 69 -8.69 -4.62 -14.87
CA VAL A 69 -9.86 -5.28 -14.22
C VAL A 69 -10.32 -6.50 -15.02
N HIS A 70 -10.09 -6.50 -16.33
CA HIS A 70 -10.44 -7.60 -17.23
C HIS A 70 -9.89 -8.97 -16.80
N PHE A 71 -8.76 -9.02 -16.08
CA PHE A 71 -8.19 -10.28 -15.57
C PHE A 71 -9.06 -10.94 -14.49
N TYR A 72 -9.87 -10.17 -13.75
CA TYR A 72 -10.71 -10.72 -12.68
C TYR A 72 -12.04 -11.28 -13.18
N HIS A 73 -12.41 -11.04 -14.45
CA HIS A 73 -13.62 -11.62 -15.03
C HIS A 73 -13.49 -13.11 -15.36
N GLU A 74 -12.26 -13.62 -15.50
CA GLU A 74 -11.98 -15.03 -15.77
C GLU A 74 -11.87 -15.87 -14.48
N VAL A 75 -11.86 -15.21 -13.32
CA VAL A 75 -11.64 -15.80 -11.99
C VAL A 75 -12.97 -16.11 -11.32
N GLY A 76 -13.13 -17.32 -10.76
CA GLY A 76 -14.35 -17.72 -10.06
C GLY A 76 -14.58 -16.91 -8.76
N PRO A 77 -15.81 -16.85 -8.22
CA PRO A 77 -16.12 -16.08 -7.02
C PRO A 77 -15.25 -16.42 -5.78
N ASP A 78 -14.94 -17.70 -5.59
CA ASP A 78 -14.14 -18.18 -4.46
C ASP A 78 -12.66 -17.81 -4.63
N GLU A 79 -12.12 -17.99 -5.83
CA GLU A 79 -10.74 -17.59 -6.13
C GLU A 79 -10.56 -16.06 -6.04
N LEU A 80 -11.56 -15.29 -6.45
CA LEU A 80 -11.54 -13.84 -6.30
C LEU A 80 -11.65 -13.40 -4.83
N TYR A 81 -12.41 -14.13 -4.01
CA TYR A 81 -12.44 -13.90 -2.56
C TYR A 81 -11.06 -14.16 -1.93
N GLU A 82 -10.40 -15.27 -2.26
CA GLU A 82 -9.06 -15.59 -1.76
C GLU A 82 -8.02 -14.53 -2.18
N VAL A 83 -8.04 -14.10 -3.43
CA VAL A 83 -7.17 -13.02 -3.92
C VAL A 83 -7.42 -11.72 -3.14
N CYS A 84 -8.69 -11.35 -2.95
CA CYS A 84 -9.05 -10.17 -2.17
C CYS A 84 -8.61 -10.29 -0.70
N ALA A 85 -8.79 -11.45 -0.08
CA ALA A 85 -8.41 -11.70 1.31
C ALA A 85 -6.88 -11.65 1.49
N HIS A 86 -6.13 -12.28 0.58
CA HIS A 86 -4.67 -12.21 0.58
C HIS A 86 -4.16 -10.77 0.44
N HIS A 87 -4.72 -10.00 -0.51
CA HIS A 87 -4.34 -8.59 -0.66
C HIS A 87 -4.73 -7.73 0.55
N LEU A 88 -5.83 -8.03 1.22
CA LEU A 88 -6.19 -7.33 2.45
C LEU A 88 -5.11 -7.53 3.52
N VAL A 89 -4.67 -8.77 3.74
CA VAL A 89 -3.59 -9.08 4.70
C VAL A 89 -2.30 -8.34 4.32
N ASP A 90 -1.96 -8.29 3.04
CA ASP A 90 -0.77 -7.57 2.58
C ASP A 90 -0.86 -6.05 2.82
N LEU A 91 -2.04 -5.45 2.62
CA LEU A 91 -2.27 -4.03 2.92
C LEU A 91 -2.17 -3.75 4.43
N GLU A 92 -2.71 -4.64 5.26
CA GLU A 92 -2.59 -4.54 6.72
C GLU A 92 -1.14 -4.59 7.18
N ARG A 93 -0.31 -5.44 6.56
CA ARG A 93 1.13 -5.51 6.84
C ARG A 93 1.84 -4.18 6.55
N ILE A 94 1.54 -3.53 5.42
CA ILE A 94 2.12 -2.22 5.10
C ILE A 94 1.60 -1.14 6.05
N ALA A 95 0.31 -1.16 6.39
CA ALA A 95 -0.26 -0.23 7.35
C ALA A 95 0.43 -0.35 8.71
N GLU A 96 0.72 -1.57 9.18
CA GLU A 96 1.44 -1.78 10.43
C GLU A 96 2.90 -1.36 10.33
N ALA A 97 3.57 -1.54 9.19
CA ALA A 97 4.92 -1.03 8.97
C ALA A 97 4.99 0.49 9.15
N TYR A 98 4.04 1.24 8.59
CA TYR A 98 3.96 2.68 8.81
C TYR A 98 3.67 3.05 10.27
N ARG A 99 2.75 2.34 10.94
CA ARG A 99 2.47 2.58 12.37
C ARG A 99 3.70 2.30 13.23
N ARG A 100 4.44 1.23 12.93
CA ARG A 100 5.70 0.90 13.61
C ARG A 100 6.70 2.04 13.46
N TRP A 101 6.95 2.48 12.23
CA TRP A 101 7.86 3.58 11.96
C TRP A 101 7.44 4.88 12.67
N LEU A 102 6.16 5.25 12.61
CA LEU A 102 5.63 6.46 13.28
C LEU A 102 5.78 6.41 14.81
N ARG A 103 5.65 5.22 15.43
CA ARG A 103 5.85 5.08 16.89
C ARG A 103 7.31 5.25 17.30
N GLU A 104 8.24 4.90 16.42
CA GLU A 104 9.68 5.06 16.61
C GLU A 104 10.14 6.50 16.36
N HIS A 105 9.41 7.25 15.52
CA HIS A 105 9.70 8.62 15.11
C HIS A 105 8.59 9.59 15.56
N LYS A 106 8.39 9.68 16.88
CA LYS A 106 7.27 10.42 17.48
C LYS A 106 7.29 11.92 17.20
N GLU A 107 8.45 12.48 16.89
CA GLU A 107 8.63 13.88 16.48
C GLU A 107 7.79 14.24 15.24
N TRP A 108 7.36 13.24 14.45
CA TRP A 108 6.47 13.43 13.30
C TRP A 108 4.97 13.29 13.64
N LEU A 109 4.63 12.71 14.80
CA LEU A 109 3.23 12.57 15.26
C LEU A 109 2.70 13.90 15.82
N ASP A 110 3.54 14.71 16.44
CA ASP A 110 3.14 15.96 17.10
C ASP A 110 2.92 17.13 16.12
N GLU A 111 3.47 17.09 14.91
CA GLU A 111 3.25 18.14 13.89
C GLU A 111 2.02 17.92 13.00
N THR A 112 1.30 16.79 13.14
CA THR A 112 0.29 16.38 12.15
C THR A 112 -1.09 15.97 12.69
N LEU A 113 -1.52 16.52 13.84
CA LEU A 113 -2.92 16.43 14.29
C LEU A 113 -3.50 17.78 14.72
#